data_AF-A0AA41PWE0-F1
#
_entry.id   AF-A0AA41PWE0-F1
#
_cell.length_a   1.000
_cell.length_b   1.000
_cell.length_c   1.000
_cell.angle_alpha   90.00
_cell.angle_beta   90.00
_cell.angle_gamma   90.00
#
_symmetry.space_group_name_H-M   'P 1'
#
loop_
_entity.id
_entity.type
_entity.pdbx_description
1 polymer ?
#
loop_
_entity_poly.entity_id
_entity_poly.type
_entity_poly.pdbx_seq_one_letter_code
_entity_poly.pdbx_strand_id
1 'polypeptide(L)'
;MRCVIAGVAFDLTKDGVVAAMKGVKAEPATGVYVIVGRGHYPVKQVGEVVTGQDRRDFTATEVARAMTRLGFTVRDAAAEAAARELTPLEAASAMLGTPMSA
;
A
#
# COMPACT_ATOMS: atom_id res chain seq x y z
N MET A 1 7.42 9.09 14.48
CA MET A 1 7.80 9.61 13.16
C MET A 1 6.82 10.69 12.79
N ARG A 2 7.30 11.89 12.46
CA ARG A 2 6.44 12.96 11.98
C ARG A 2 6.23 12.83 10.46
N CYS A 3 4.99 12.80 10.01
CA CYS A 3 4.63 12.81 8.58
C CYS A 3 3.49 13.78 8.31
N VAL A 4 3.40 14.26 7.08
CA VAL A 4 2.30 15.11 6.62
C VAL A 4 1.40 14.27 5.71
N ILE A 5 0.10 14.24 5.99
CA ILE A 5 -0.93 13.57 5.19
C ILE A 5 -2.04 14.60 4.95
N ALA A 6 -2.45 14.80 3.69
CA ALA A 6 -3.45 15.82 3.33
C ALA A 6 -3.07 17.24 3.82
N GLY A 7 -1.78 17.58 3.86
CA GLY A 7 -1.29 18.87 4.36
C GLY A 7 -1.30 19.02 5.89
N VAL A 8 -1.74 18.02 6.66
CA VAL A 8 -1.77 18.04 8.13
C VAL A 8 -0.62 17.20 8.69
N ALA A 9 0.08 17.73 9.70
CA ALA A 9 1.18 17.02 10.35
C ALA A 9 0.68 16.06 11.44
N PHE A 10 1.15 14.82 11.41
CA PHE A 10 0.86 13.76 12.36
C PHE A 10 2.14 13.18 12.95
N ASP A 11 2.08 12.80 14.22
CA ASP A 11 3.12 12.03 14.89
C ASP A 11 2.67 10.57 15.03
N LEU A 12 3.12 9.75 14.08
CA LEU A 12 2.76 8.32 14.02
C LEU A 12 3.89 7.45 14.57
N THR A 13 3.52 6.38 15.26
CA THR A 13 4.42 5.32 15.70
C THR A 13 3.94 3.98 15.18
N LYS A 14 4.85 3.01 15.02
CA LYS A 14 4.50 1.67 14.56
C LYS A 14 3.50 1.01 15.50
N ASP A 15 3.74 1.08 16.81
CA ASP A 15 2.83 0.55 17.82
C ASP A 15 1.49 1.26 17.86
N GLY A 16 1.48 2.59 17.66
CA GLY A 16 0.23 3.37 17.58
C GLY A 16 -0.67 2.91 16.42
N VAL A 17 -0.07 2.65 15.26
CA VAL A 17 -0.81 2.10 14.10
C VAL A 17 -1.36 0.71 14.41
N VAL A 18 -0.55 -0.18 15.00
CA VAL A 18 -0.99 -1.54 15.37
C VAL A 18 -2.14 -1.50 16.38
N ALA A 19 -2.04 -0.62 17.39
CA ALA A 19 -3.07 -0.44 18.40
C ALA A 19 -4.38 0.09 17.80
N ALA A 20 -4.30 1.10 16.93
CA ALA A 20 -5.46 1.68 16.26
C ALA A 20 -6.17 0.68 15.34
N MET A 21 -5.42 -0.20 14.67
CA MET A 21 -5.97 -1.22 13.78
C MET A 21 -6.54 -2.44 14.51
N LYS A 22 -6.36 -2.55 15.83
CA LYS A 22 -6.84 -3.70 16.61
C LYS A 22 -8.37 -3.75 16.61
N GLY A 23 -8.93 -4.86 16.15
CA GLY A 23 -10.39 -5.05 16.05
C GLY A 23 -11.02 -4.42 14.81
N VAL A 24 -10.23 -3.77 13.95
CA VAL A 24 -10.70 -3.26 12.66
C VAL A 24 -10.78 -4.42 11.67
N LYS A 25 -11.97 -4.61 11.09
CA LYS A 25 -12.18 -5.61 10.03
C LYS A 25 -11.50 -5.16 8.75
N ALA A 26 -10.64 -6.01 8.19
CA ALA A 26 -10.00 -5.74 6.91
C ALA A 26 -11.02 -5.66 5.76
N GLU A 27 -10.93 -4.60 4.97
CA GLU A 27 -11.66 -4.49 3.70
C GLU A 27 -10.94 -5.25 2.57
N PRO A 28 -11.65 -5.62 1.49
CA PRO A 28 -11.03 -6.25 0.33
C PRO A 28 -9.89 -5.40 -0.25
N ALA A 29 -8.68 -5.95 -0.26
CA ALA A 29 -7.49 -5.31 -0.82
C ALA A 29 -7.44 -5.49 -2.34
N THR A 30 -8.07 -4.58 -3.09
CA THR A 30 -8.08 -4.58 -4.57
C THR A 30 -6.94 -3.80 -5.20
N GLY A 31 -6.15 -3.05 -4.40
CA GLY A 31 -5.03 -2.25 -4.86
C GLY A 31 -3.91 -2.22 -3.82
N VAL A 32 -3.37 -1.03 -3.53
CA VAL A 32 -2.30 -0.89 -2.53
C VAL A 32 -2.82 -1.23 -1.11
N TYR A 33 -2.17 -2.19 -0.46
CA TYR A 33 -2.47 -2.63 0.89
C TYR A 33 -1.22 -2.68 1.77
N VAL A 34 -1.42 -2.55 3.07
CA VAL A 34 -0.39 -2.67 4.10
C VAL A 34 -0.68 -3.87 4.99
N ILE A 35 0.39 -4.58 5.36
CA ILE A 35 0.31 -5.72 6.28
C ILE A 35 0.47 -5.19 7.70
N VAL A 36 -0.58 -5.32 8.51
CA VAL A 36 -0.58 -4.93 9.93
C VAL A 36 -0.90 -6.18 10.76
N GLY A 37 0.10 -6.66 11.51
CA GLY A 37 0.01 -7.96 12.19
C GLY A 37 -0.17 -9.09 11.19
N ARG A 38 -1.34 -9.75 11.20
CA ARG A 38 -1.71 -10.83 10.26
C ARG A 38 -2.74 -10.40 9.21
N GLY A 39 -3.21 -9.15 9.27
CA GLY A 39 -4.24 -8.62 8.37
C GLY A 39 -3.66 -7.83 7.21
N HIS A 40 -4.33 -7.90 6.07
CA HIS A 40 -4.03 -7.11 4.88
C HIS A 40 -5.08 -6.00 4.79
N TYR A 41 -4.65 -4.76 4.94
CA TYR A 41 -5.55 -3.61 5.00
C TYR A 41 -5.27 -2.67 3.84
N PRO A 42 -6.28 -2.24 3.08
CA PRO A 42 -6.13 -1.15 2.12
C PRO A 42 -5.47 0.06 2.79
N VAL A 43 -4.48 0.65 2.13
CA VAL A 43 -3.74 1.79 2.73
C VAL A 43 -4.68 2.96 3.06
N LYS A 44 -5.76 3.14 2.28
CA LYS A 44 -6.74 4.19 2.54
C LYS A 44 -7.58 3.93 3.80
N GLN A 45 -7.86 2.66 4.11
CA GLN A 45 -8.53 2.27 5.34
C GLN A 45 -7.65 2.56 6.56
N VAL A 46 -6.36 2.20 6.48
CA VAL A 46 -5.40 2.48 7.57
C VAL A 46 -5.22 3.98 7.77
N GLY A 47 -5.13 4.74 6.68
CA GLY A 47 -5.06 6.20 6.72
C GLY A 47 -6.23 6.81 7.49
N GLU A 48 -7.45 6.43 7.14
CA GLU A 48 -8.68 6.91 7.80
C GLU A 48 -8.67 6.58 9.31
N VAL A 49 -8.40 5.33 9.68
CA VAL A 49 -8.42 4.90 11.09
C VAL A 49 -7.36 5.62 11.93
N VAL A 50 -6.16 5.79 11.39
CA VAL A 50 -5.02 6.35 12.14
C VAL A 50 -5.07 7.88 12.21
N THR A 51 -5.54 8.54 11.14
CA THR A 51 -5.58 10.01 11.07
C THR A 51 -6.93 10.60 11.47
N GLY A 52 -8.01 9.80 11.41
CA GLY A 52 -9.39 10.26 11.57
C GLY A 52 -9.91 11.09 10.39
N GLN A 53 -9.14 11.23 9.31
CA GLN A 53 -9.50 12.02 8.13
C GLN A 53 -10.39 11.23 7.17
N ASP A 54 -11.17 11.94 6.35
CA ASP A 54 -11.97 11.31 5.30
C ASP A 54 -11.03 10.75 4.21
N ARG A 55 -11.38 9.60 3.63
CA ARG A 55 -10.61 8.98 2.54
C ARG A 55 -10.42 9.90 1.33
N ARG A 56 -11.26 10.93 1.14
CA ARG A 56 -11.17 11.89 0.05
C ARG A 56 -10.06 12.92 0.26
N ASP A 57 -9.61 13.12 1.49
CA ASP A 57 -8.63 14.16 1.82
C ASP A 57 -7.19 13.74 1.46
N PHE A 58 -6.92 12.43 1.37
CA PHE A 58 -5.58 11.91 1.10
C PHE A 58 -5.54 10.82 0.03
N THR A 59 -4.34 10.67 -0.54
CA THR A 59 -4.05 9.65 -1.55
C THR A 59 -3.50 8.36 -0.93
N ALA A 60 -3.70 7.24 -1.64
CA ALA A 60 -3.12 5.95 -1.25
C ALA A 60 -1.59 6.02 -1.15
N THR A 61 -0.95 6.76 -2.05
CA THR A 61 0.51 6.93 -2.12
C THR A 61 1.07 7.65 -0.90
N GLU A 62 0.40 8.69 -0.40
CA GLU A 62 0.82 9.40 0.81
C GLU A 62 0.83 8.47 2.03
N VAL A 63 -0.26 7.74 2.23
CA VAL A 63 -0.37 6.81 3.36
C VAL A 63 0.60 5.64 3.20
N ALA A 64 0.72 5.07 1.99
CA ALA A 64 1.69 4.02 1.70
C ALA A 64 3.12 4.45 2.05
N ARG A 65 3.54 5.66 1.65
CA ARG A 65 4.86 6.20 2.01
C ARG A 65 5.04 6.34 3.52
N ALA A 66 4.02 6.83 4.22
CA ALA A 66 4.07 6.93 5.68
C ALA A 66 4.24 5.55 6.33
N MET A 67 3.46 4.56 5.89
CA MET A 67 3.53 3.19 6.40
C MET A 67 4.88 2.51 6.10
N THR A 68 5.42 2.66 4.90
CA THR A 68 6.75 2.14 4.56
C THR A 68 7.84 2.76 5.44
N ARG A 69 7.78 4.07 5.70
CA ARG A 69 8.76 4.76 6.58
C ARG A 69 8.64 4.34 8.04
N LEU A 70 7.44 3.95 8.49
CA LEU A 70 7.23 3.34 9.81
C LEU A 70 7.70 1.87 9.88
N GLY A 71 8.14 1.30 8.76
CA GLY A 71 8.63 -0.07 8.69
C GLY A 71 7.52 -1.12 8.58
N PHE A 72 6.39 -0.75 7.97
CA PHE A 72 5.38 -1.72 7.52
C PHE A 72 5.68 -2.22 6.11
N THR A 73 5.20 -3.43 5.80
CA THR A 73 5.24 -3.98 4.45
C THR A 73 4.02 -3.48 3.68
N VAL A 74 4.26 -2.74 2.60
CA VAL A 74 3.22 -2.28 1.67
C VAL A 74 3.36 -3.06 0.37
N ARG A 75 2.23 -3.53 -0.17
CA ARG A 75 2.13 -4.30 -1.40
C ARG A 75 1.03 -3.74 -2.29
N ASP A 76 1.05 -4.10 -3.55
CA ASP A 76 0.02 -3.71 -4.52
C ASP A 76 -0.56 -4.98 -5.16
N ALA A 77 -1.83 -5.26 -4.86
CA ALA A 77 -2.52 -6.44 -5.36
C ALA A 77 -2.68 -6.42 -6.88
N ALA A 78 -2.82 -5.24 -7.51
CA ALA A 78 -2.94 -5.13 -8.95
C ALA A 78 -1.60 -5.40 -9.65
N ALA A 79 -0.50 -4.90 -9.08
CA ALA A 79 0.83 -5.20 -9.58
C ALA A 79 1.19 -6.70 -9.38
N GLU A 80 0.80 -7.29 -8.25
CA GLU A 80 0.97 -8.73 -8.00
C GLU A 80 0.15 -9.60 -8.96
N ALA A 81 -1.06 -9.15 -9.35
CA ALA A 81 -1.88 -9.84 -10.34
C ALA A 81 -1.24 -9.76 -11.75
N ALA A 82 -0.85 -8.56 -12.20
CA ALA A 82 -0.21 -8.38 -13.50
C ALA A 82 1.12 -9.17 -13.62
N ALA A 83 1.90 -9.22 -12.54
CA ALA A 83 3.14 -10.00 -12.51
C ALA A 83 2.91 -11.53 -12.53
N ARG A 84 1.73 -12.01 -12.15
CA ARG A 84 1.35 -13.43 -12.29
C ARG A 84 0.84 -13.76 -13.70
N GLU A 85 0.25 -12.79 -14.38
CA GLU A 85 -0.25 -12.97 -15.75
C GLU A 85 0.88 -13.07 -16.77
N LEU A 86 2.02 -12.41 -16.52
CA LEU A 86 3.24 -12.61 -17.30
C LEU A 86 4.03 -13.78 -16.71
N THR A 87 4.26 -14.82 -17.50
CA THR A 87 5.26 -15.83 -17.10
C THR A 87 6.64 -15.17 -17.00
N PRO A 88 7.56 -15.67 -16.15
CA PRO A 88 8.91 -15.12 -16.03
C PRO A 88 9.66 -15.01 -17.36
N LEU A 89 9.34 -15.92 -18.30
CA LEU A 89 9.87 -15.93 -19.66
C LEU A 89 9.34 -14.77 -20.51
N GLU A 90 8.04 -14.46 -20.43
CA GLU A 90 7.40 -13.38 -21.20
C GLU A 90 7.85 -12.00 -20.72
N ALA A 91 8.00 -11.80 -19.40
CA ALA A 91 8.52 -10.56 -18.84
C ALA A 91 9.98 -10.30 -19.30
N ALA A 92 10.83 -11.33 -19.28
CA ALA A 92 12.20 -11.24 -19.79
C ALA A 92 12.23 -10.95 -21.31
N SER A 93 11.33 -11.57 -22.07
CA SER A 93 11.23 -11.36 -23.53
C SER A 93 10.81 -9.92 -23.86
N ALA A 94 9.89 -9.33 -23.10
CA ALA A 94 9.48 -7.93 -23.27
C ALA A 94 10.60 -6.94 -22.94
N MET A 95 11.41 -7.22 -21.92
CA MET A 95 12.56 -6.38 -21.55
C MET A 95 13.68 -6.38 -22.58
N LEU A 96 13.83 -7.49 -23.32
CA LEU A 96 14.88 -7.66 -24.34
C LEU A 96 14.46 -7.09 -25.71
N GLY A 97 13.19 -6.71 -25.87
CA GLY A 97 12.62 -6.25 -27.13
C GLY A 97 12.33 -7.41 -28.09
N THR A 98 11.15 -7.39 -28.71
CA THR A 98 10.80 -8.35 -29.77
C THR A 98 11.67 -8.07 -30.98
N PRO A 99 12.37 -9.06 -31.59
CA PRO A 99 13.02 -8.83 -32.87
C PRO A 99 11.94 -8.44 -33.88
N MET A 100 12.09 -7.26 -34.47
CA MET A 100 11.27 -6.79 -35.57
C MET A 100 11.51 -7.75 -36.75
N SER A 101 10.58 -8.68 -36.98
CA SER A 101 10.62 -9.53 -38.17
C SER A 101 10.47 -8.66 -39.41
N ALA A 102 11.46 -8.72 -40.28
CA ALA A 102 11.51 -8.07 -41.60
C ALA A 102 10.63 -8.80 -42.63
#